data_AF-A0A959BXQ6-F1
#
_entry.id   AF-A0A959BXQ6-F1
#
_cell.length_a   1.000
_cell.length_b   1.000
_cell.length_c   1.000
_cell.angle_alpha   90.00
_cell.angle_beta   90.00
_cell.angle_gamma   90.00
#
_symmetry.space_group_name_H-M   'P 1'
#
loop_
_entity.id
_entity.type
_entity.pdbx_description
1 polymer ?
#
loop_
_entity_poly.entity_id
_entity_poly.type
_entity_poly.pdbx_seq_one_letter_code
_entity_poly.pdbx_strand_id
1 'polypeptide(L)'
;MTFKLHFPTHPLGLFVASFTYYKGYQPQHSIDRFLPDGHVEVVIDLTQLPKNLYDNDTLLLKQAFRKAWVSGLRREYISIHSGQDAEMFVIQFQRGMAYPFLKRYSPVLFST
;
A
#
# COMPACT_ATOMS: atom_id res chain seq x y z
N MET A 1 -18.66 -5.41 2.44
CA MET A 1 -17.48 -4.58 2.13
C MET A 1 -17.80 -3.13 2.45
N THR A 2 -16.95 -2.45 3.22
CA THR A 2 -17.00 -0.99 3.40
C THR A 2 -15.89 -0.39 2.56
N PHE A 3 -16.19 0.65 1.79
CA PHE A 3 -15.21 1.42 1.01
C PHE A 3 -15.55 2.90 1.14
N LYS A 4 -14.58 3.72 1.54
CA LYS A 4 -14.72 5.16 1.65
C LYS A 4 -13.52 5.83 1.00
N LEU A 5 -13.80 6.71 0.05
CA LEU A 5 -12.82 7.53 -0.63
C LEU A 5 -13.02 8.98 -0.22
N HIS A 6 -11.95 9.64 0.19
CA HIS A 6 -11.96 11.06 0.55
C HIS A 6 -10.82 11.79 -0.15
N PHE A 7 -11.14 12.95 -0.72
CA PHE A 7 -10.18 13.85 -1.36
C PHE A 7 -9.92 15.03 -0.42
N PRO A 8 -8.72 15.15 0.15
CA PRO A 8 -8.44 16.26 1.06
C PRO A 8 -8.42 17.59 0.32
N THR A 9 -8.93 18.63 0.98
CA THR A 9 -8.79 20.01 0.53
C THR A 9 -7.42 20.58 0.94
N HIS A 10 -7.19 21.86 0.63
CA HIS A 10 -6.03 22.59 1.12
C HIS A 10 -5.90 22.51 2.66
N PRO A 11 -4.68 22.38 3.22
CA PRO A 11 -3.38 22.33 2.53
C PRO A 11 -2.99 20.93 2.04
N LEU A 12 -3.65 19.89 2.54
CA LEU A 12 -3.19 18.51 2.36
C LEU A 12 -3.39 17.99 0.94
N GLY A 13 -4.40 18.48 0.22
CA GLY A 13 -4.64 18.18 -1.19
C GLY A 13 -3.51 18.60 -2.14
N LEU A 14 -2.57 19.44 -1.70
CA LEU A 14 -1.34 19.74 -2.46
C LEU A 14 -0.38 18.55 -2.53
N PHE A 15 -0.50 17.60 -1.59
CA PHE A 15 0.42 16.48 -1.45
C PHE A 15 -0.27 15.12 -1.55
N VAL A 16 -1.48 15.02 -0.98
CA VAL A 16 -2.27 13.79 -0.92
C VAL A 16 -3.32 13.83 -2.01
N ALA A 17 -3.30 12.82 -2.87
CA ALA A 17 -4.30 12.63 -3.91
C ALA A 17 -5.61 12.10 -3.32
N SER A 18 -5.54 11.13 -2.40
CA SER A 18 -6.73 10.54 -1.77
C SER A 18 -6.43 9.83 -0.46
N PHE A 19 -7.49 9.66 0.32
CA PHE A 19 -7.57 8.73 1.44
C PHE A 19 -8.58 7.65 1.10
N THR A 20 -8.17 6.40 1.21
CA THR A 20 -9.03 5.24 0.99
C THR A 20 -9.10 4.41 2.26
N TYR A 21 -10.28 4.29 2.85
CA TYR A 21 -10.56 3.30 3.88
C TYR A 21 -11.34 2.15 3.27
N TYR A 22 -10.91 0.91 3.52
CA TYR A 22 -11.73 -0.25 3.18
C TYR A 22 -11.66 -1.35 4.24
N LYS A 23 -12.76 -2.10 4.34
CA LYS A 23 -12.94 -3.20 5.29
C LYS A 23 -13.74 -4.33 4.68
N GLY A 24 -13.34 -5.56 4.95
CA GLY A 24 -14.08 -6.77 4.57
C GLY A 24 -14.03 -6.99 3.06
N TYR A 25 -12.84 -6.86 2.49
CA TYR A 25 -12.53 -7.29 1.13
C TYR A 25 -12.39 -8.82 1.11
N GLN A 26 -13.10 -9.48 0.20
CA GLN A 26 -13.15 -10.95 0.10
C GLN A 26 -12.98 -11.38 -1.36
N PRO A 27 -11.74 -11.32 -1.87
CA PRO A 27 -11.43 -11.79 -3.22
C PRO A 27 -11.51 -13.31 -3.31
N GLN A 28 -11.81 -13.84 -4.50
CA GLN A 28 -11.77 -15.28 -4.77
C GLN A 28 -10.35 -15.84 -5.00
N HIS A 29 -9.37 -14.96 -5.19
CA HIS A 29 -7.96 -15.30 -5.38
C HIS A 29 -7.16 -14.97 -4.11
N SER A 30 -6.00 -15.61 -3.94
CA SER A 30 -5.14 -15.45 -2.76
C SER A 30 -3.97 -14.48 -2.95
N ILE A 31 -3.60 -14.18 -4.20
CA ILE A 31 -2.45 -13.33 -4.54
C ILE A 31 -2.90 -12.27 -5.57
N ASP A 32 -2.59 -11.03 -5.25
CA ASP A 32 -2.75 -9.87 -6.14
C ASP A 32 -1.39 -9.46 -6.71
N ARG A 33 -1.39 -9.02 -7.98
CA ARG A 33 -0.22 -8.40 -8.62
C ARG A 33 -0.43 -6.91 -8.79
N PHE A 34 0.40 -6.11 -8.12
CA PHE A 34 0.36 -4.66 -8.24
C PHE A 34 1.47 -4.17 -9.17
N LEU A 35 1.06 -3.64 -10.32
CA LEU A 35 1.97 -3.04 -11.30
C LEU A 35 2.58 -1.73 -10.76
N PRO A 36 3.74 -1.29 -11.28
CA PRO A 36 4.23 0.06 -11.06
C PRO A 36 3.34 1.07 -11.79
N ASP A 37 2.78 2.02 -11.06
CA ASP A 37 1.89 3.07 -11.58
C ASP A 37 2.40 4.50 -11.29
N GLY A 38 3.58 4.59 -10.65
CA GLY A 38 4.25 5.83 -10.26
C GLY A 38 3.60 6.55 -9.08
N HIS A 39 2.59 5.96 -8.44
CA HIS A 39 2.05 6.48 -7.19
C HIS A 39 2.90 6.03 -6.01
N VAL A 40 2.90 6.85 -4.96
CA VAL A 40 3.47 6.47 -3.67
C VAL A 40 2.33 6.43 -2.68
N GLU A 41 2.30 5.37 -1.89
CA GLU A 41 1.24 5.15 -0.92
C GLU A 41 1.83 4.86 0.45
N VAL A 42 1.18 5.36 1.50
CA VAL A 42 1.35 4.83 2.85
C VAL A 42 0.12 3.98 3.14
N VAL A 43 0.36 2.69 3.36
CA VAL A 43 -0.69 1.75 3.73
C VAL A 43 -0.60 1.50 5.23
N ILE A 44 -1.71 1.71 5.92
CA ILE A 44 -1.89 1.40 7.33
C ILE A 44 -2.83 0.21 7.42
N ASP A 45 -2.32 -0.91 7.90
CA ASP A 45 -3.10 -2.09 8.22
C ASP A 45 -3.68 -1.94 9.61
N LEU A 46 -5.01 -2.00 9.70
CA LEU A 46 -5.78 -1.87 10.93
C LEU A 46 -6.10 -3.25 11.53
N THR A 47 -5.57 -4.33 10.95
CA THR A 47 -5.65 -5.70 11.47
C THR A 47 -4.38 -6.08 12.25
N GLN A 48 -4.41 -7.24 12.91
CA GLN A 48 -3.25 -7.80 13.65
C GLN A 48 -2.45 -8.83 12.83
N LEU A 49 -2.95 -9.19 11.64
CA LEU A 49 -2.34 -10.21 10.79
C LEU A 49 -1.28 -9.57 9.89
N PRO A 50 -0.12 -10.22 9.69
CA PRO A 50 0.88 -9.68 8.78
C PRO A 50 0.40 -9.69 7.33
N LYS A 51 0.83 -8.70 6.54
CA LYS A 51 0.69 -8.73 5.08
C LYS A 51 1.95 -9.28 4.45
N ASN A 52 1.78 -10.32 3.64
CA ASN A 52 2.87 -11.06 3.02
C ASN A 52 3.16 -10.50 1.63
N LEU A 53 4.44 -10.25 1.38
CA LEU A 53 5.04 -10.04 0.07
C LEU A 53 5.68 -11.34 -0.37
N TYR A 54 5.34 -11.78 -1.57
CA TYR A 54 5.88 -12.98 -2.19
C TYR A 54 6.92 -12.60 -3.24
N ASP A 55 7.88 -13.49 -3.43
CA ASP A 55 8.78 -13.44 -4.58
C ASP A 55 7.97 -13.60 -5.88
N ASN A 56 8.32 -12.82 -6.91
CA ASN A 56 7.51 -12.72 -8.11
C ASN A 56 7.54 -13.99 -8.97
N ASP A 57 8.65 -14.73 -8.94
CA ASP A 57 8.84 -15.92 -9.77
C ASP A 57 8.47 -17.19 -8.99
N THR A 58 8.97 -17.32 -7.76
CA THR A 58 8.80 -18.54 -6.95
C THR A 58 7.51 -18.56 -6.12
N LEU A 59 6.88 -17.40 -5.91
CA LEU A 59 5.74 -17.20 -5.00
C LEU A 59 6.02 -17.64 -3.55
N LEU A 60 7.28 -17.80 -3.18
CA LEU A 60 7.68 -18.04 -1.80
C LEU A 60 7.60 -16.74 -1.00
N LEU A 61 7.32 -16.86 0.30
CA LEU A 61 7.26 -15.71 1.19
C LEU A 61 8.62 -14.99 1.23
N LYS A 62 8.66 -13.76 0.72
CA LYS A 62 9.86 -12.91 0.71
C LYS A 62 9.92 -12.05 1.97
N GLN A 63 8.78 -11.49 2.37
CA GLN A 63 8.72 -10.57 3.51
C GLN A 63 7.31 -10.48 4.10
N ALA A 64 7.23 -10.15 5.39
CA ALA A 64 5.98 -9.89 6.09
C ALA A 64 5.99 -8.49 6.73
N PHE A 65 4.91 -7.73 6.52
CA PHE A 65 4.74 -6.37 7.02
C PHE A 65 3.66 -6.33 8.10
N ARG A 66 3.83 -5.43 9.07
CA ARG A 66 2.87 -5.21 10.16
C ARG A 66 2.67 -3.71 10.37
N LYS A 67 1.46 -3.32 10.76
CA LYS A 67 1.05 -1.94 11.10
C LYS A 67 1.01 -0.98 9.90
N ALA A 68 2.16 -0.62 9.32
CA ALA A 68 2.20 0.30 8.19
C ALA A 68 3.46 0.13 7.33
N TRP A 69 3.34 0.46 6.05
CA TRP A 69 4.46 0.45 5.11
C TRP A 69 4.26 1.49 4.00
N VAL A 70 5.35 1.79 3.30
CA VAL A 70 5.33 2.63 2.09
C VAL A 70 5.32 1.71 0.87
N SER A 71 4.40 1.93 -0.06
CA SER A 71 4.28 1.20 -1.32
C SER A 71 4.51 2.14 -2.52
N GLY A 72 4.76 1.56 -3.69
CA GLY A 72 4.78 2.27 -4.98
C GLY A 72 6.13 2.82 -5.43
N LEU A 73 7.15 2.82 -4.56
CA LEU A 73 8.54 3.15 -4.92
C LEU A 73 9.25 1.96 -5.59
N ARG A 74 8.78 1.52 -6.76
CA ARG A 74 9.31 0.33 -7.45
C ARG A 74 9.26 0.44 -8.97
N ARG A 75 10.11 -0.35 -9.64
CA ARG A 75 10.14 -0.50 -11.12
C ARG A 75 9.48 -1.80 -11.60
N GLU A 76 9.33 -2.76 -10.71
CA GLU A 76 8.74 -4.08 -11.01
C GLU A 76 7.39 -4.23 -10.32
N TYR A 77 6.58 -5.19 -10.79
CA TYR A 77 5.35 -5.54 -10.08
C TYR A 77 5.67 -6.22 -8.74
N ILE A 78 4.70 -6.28 -7.83
CA ILE A 78 4.81 -7.09 -6.62
C ILE A 78 3.65 -8.06 -6.53
N SER A 79 3.92 -9.23 -5.95
CA SER A 79 2.92 -10.24 -5.63
C SER A 79 2.63 -10.18 -4.13
N ILE A 80 1.42 -9.80 -3.74
CA ILE A 80 1.03 -9.70 -2.32
C ILE A 80 -0.19 -10.55 -2.03
N HIS A 81 -0.39 -10.91 -0.76
CA HIS A 81 -1.64 -11.55 -0.35
C HIS A 81 -2.82 -10.63 -0.68
N SER A 82 -3.89 -11.19 -1.24
CA SER A 82 -5.05 -10.46 -1.78
C SER A 82 -5.90 -9.73 -0.73
N GLY A 83 -5.43 -9.63 0.51
CA GLY A 83 -6.11 -8.85 1.54
C GLY A 83 -7.46 -9.43 1.97
N GLN A 84 -7.66 -10.75 1.89
CA GLN A 84 -8.82 -11.39 2.51
C GLN A 84 -8.95 -10.96 3.98
N ASP A 85 -10.15 -10.50 4.34
CA ASP A 85 -10.50 -9.95 5.65
C ASP A 85 -9.62 -8.77 6.09
N ALA A 86 -9.04 -8.04 5.13
CA ALA A 86 -8.29 -6.84 5.43
C ALA A 86 -9.18 -5.68 5.87
N GLU A 87 -8.59 -4.85 6.73
CA GLU A 87 -9.05 -3.52 7.07
C GLU A 87 -7.86 -2.59 6.92
N MET A 88 -7.90 -1.69 5.93
CA MET A 88 -6.76 -0.83 5.62
C MET A 88 -7.19 0.61 5.43
N PHE A 89 -6.28 1.51 5.79
CA PHE A 89 -6.33 2.92 5.44
C PHE A 89 -5.12 3.26 4.57
N VAL A 90 -5.39 3.70 3.35
CA VAL A 90 -4.37 4.00 2.33
C VAL A 90 -4.35 5.51 2.10
N ILE A 91 -3.16 6.08 2.20
CA ILE A 91 -2.86 7.47 1.86
C ILE A 91 -2.11 7.46 0.54
N GLN A 92 -2.75 7.90 -0.53
CA GLN A 92 -2.11 8.00 -1.85
C GLN A 92 -1.59 9.42 -2.05
N PHE A 93 -0.31 9.57 -2.35
CA PHE A 93 0.28 10.86 -2.66
C PHE A 93 0.06 11.23 -4.14
N GLN A 94 0.00 12.53 -4.39
CA GLN A 94 0.23 13.08 -5.73
C GLN A 94 1.62 12.63 -6.20
N ARG A 95 1.78 12.36 -7.50
CA ARG A 95 3.05 11.86 -8.06
C ARG A 95 4.19 12.82 -7.72
N GLY A 96 5.27 12.28 -7.16
CA GLY A 96 6.44 13.06 -6.71
C GLY A 96 6.25 13.84 -5.40
N MET A 97 5.04 13.94 -4.85
CA MET A 97 4.75 14.78 -3.68
C MET A 97 4.86 14.06 -2.33
N ALA A 98 5.25 12.79 -2.32
CA ALA A 98 5.52 12.05 -1.08
C ALA A 98 6.84 12.47 -0.40
N TYR A 99 7.78 13.04 -1.16
CA TYR A 99 9.14 13.34 -0.69
C TYR A 99 9.21 14.19 0.60
N PRO A 100 8.41 15.26 0.78
CA PRO A 100 8.42 16.05 2.01
C PRO A 100 8.09 15.22 3.27
N PHE A 101 7.32 14.14 3.14
CA PHE A 101 6.84 13.30 4.24
C PHE A 101 7.76 12.10 4.50
N LEU A 102 8.48 11.63 3.48
CA LEU A 102 9.31 10.42 3.56
C LEU A 102 10.81 10.71 3.72
N LYS A 103 11.21 11.99 3.76
CA LYS A 103 12.57 12.53 3.68
C LYS A 103 13.63 11.94 4.63
N ARG A 104 13.26 11.23 5.69
CA ARG A 104 14.18 10.79 6.76
C ARG A 104 14.09 9.32 7.16
N TYR A 105 13.32 8.51 6.45
CA TYR A 105 13.24 7.09 6.76
C TYR A 105 14.06 6.31 5.73
N SER A 106 14.85 5.35 6.23
CA SER A 106 15.08 4.08 5.56
C SER A 106 13.91 3.19 6.00
N PRO A 107 12.71 3.25 5.37
CA PRO A 107 11.70 2.26 5.69
C PRO A 107 12.18 0.95 5.07
N VAL A 108 11.58 -0.13 5.54
CA VAL A 108 11.51 -1.36 4.75
C VAL A 108 10.81 -1.01 3.44
N LEU A 109 11.62 -0.58 2.46
CA LEU A 109 11.18 -0.19 1.13
C LEU A 109 10.77 -1.48 0.43
N PHE A 110 9.75 -1.41 -0.41
CA PHE A 110 9.67 -2.29 -1.57
C PHE A 110 10.76 -1.87 -2.59
N SER A 111 12.01 -1.82 -2.16
CA SER A 111 13.16 -1.78 -3.06
C SER A 111 13.54 -3.22 -3.31
N THR A 112 13.04 -3.76 -4.43
CA THR A 112 13.80 -4.73 -5.19
C THR A 112 15.11 -4.09 -5.62
#